data_AF-A0A058ZSB3-F1
#
_entry.id   AF-A0A058ZSB3-F1
#
_cell.length_a   1.000
_cell.length_b   1.000
_cell.length_c   1.000
_cell.angle_alpha   90.00
_cell.angle_beta   90.00
_cell.angle_gamma   90.00
#
_symmetry.space_group_name_H-M   'P 1'
#
loop_
_entity.id
_entity.type
_entity.pdbx_description
1 polymer ?
#
loop_
_entity_poly.entity_id
_entity_poly.type
_entity_poly.pdbx_seq_one_letter_code
_entity_poly.pdbx_strand_id
1 'polypeptide(L)'
;MVIRMIIRMLSAATSPFTLLAAPLSFRLKTHLAFRPIRPPPPPSRPVSAAAPCGGFGSPGRSRRSFRGGVVATAAPGSVQKSEEWQAVLSPEQFRILRQKGTEYPGTGEYDKFFEEGLYNCAACGTPLYRSTTKFNSSCGWPAFYEGLPGAITCTVNLSLYQLNVWSQSDPDGMRTEITCTACGGHLGHVFKGEGFPTPTDDRHCVNSISLKFVLANSYPSQ
;
A
#
# COMPACT_ATOMS: atom_id res chain seq x y z
N MET A 1 74.89 -27.25 -12.01
CA MET A 1 73.95 -26.13 -11.74
C MET A 1 72.70 -26.74 -11.13
N VAL A 2 72.64 -26.97 -9.82
CA VAL A 2 72.41 -26.00 -8.73
C VAL A 2 70.89 -25.73 -8.56
N ILE A 3 70.33 -26.29 -7.47
CA ILE A 3 69.40 -25.68 -6.48
C ILE A 3 67.86 -25.85 -6.59
N ARG A 4 67.32 -26.42 -5.48
CA ARG A 4 66.01 -26.21 -4.79
C ARG A 4 64.72 -26.71 -5.50
N MET A 5 63.68 -27.20 -4.81
CA MET A 5 63.16 -26.76 -3.52
C MET A 5 62.22 -27.81 -2.87
N ILE A 6 62.47 -28.02 -1.57
CA ILE A 6 61.71 -28.67 -0.49
C ILE A 6 60.22 -28.26 -0.44
N ILE A 7 59.25 -29.17 -0.16
CA ILE A 7 58.12 -28.99 0.81
C ILE A 7 57.54 -30.36 1.31
N ARG A 8 57.75 -30.62 2.61
CA ARG A 8 56.90 -31.23 3.68
C ARG A 8 55.79 -32.25 3.33
N MET A 9 55.90 -33.50 3.81
CA MET A 9 55.39 -34.01 5.11
C MET A 9 53.89 -33.78 5.37
N LEU A 10 53.09 -34.85 5.21
CA LEU A 10 51.80 -35.04 5.89
C LEU A 10 51.84 -36.35 6.69
N SER A 11 51.60 -36.20 7.99
CA SER A 11 51.61 -37.24 9.00
C SER A 11 50.39 -38.17 8.89
N ALA A 12 50.68 -39.43 9.17
CA ALA A 12 49.73 -40.51 9.43
C ALA A 12 48.92 -40.28 10.72
N ALA A 13 47.71 -40.81 10.77
CA ALA A 13 47.43 -42.04 11.54
C ALA A 13 45.91 -42.23 11.72
N THR A 14 45.47 -43.44 11.40
CA THR A 14 44.11 -43.97 11.51
C THR A 14 43.81 -44.50 12.92
N SER A 15 42.51 -44.42 13.28
CA SER A 15 41.69 -45.14 14.30
C SER A 15 42.11 -46.61 14.59
N PRO A 16 41.54 -47.38 15.56
CA PRO A 16 40.26 -47.22 16.32
C PRO A 16 40.30 -47.68 17.80
N PHE A 17 39.17 -47.67 18.53
CA PHE A 17 38.69 -48.74 19.46
C PHE A 17 37.46 -48.30 20.31
N THR A 18 36.31 -48.87 19.92
CA THR A 18 35.24 -49.59 20.67
C THR A 18 34.66 -49.13 22.03
N LEU A 19 33.31 -49.09 22.01
CA LEU A 19 32.21 -49.11 23.00
C LEU A 19 32.47 -49.48 24.49
N LEU A 20 31.72 -48.82 25.38
CA LEU A 20 30.87 -49.50 26.37
C LEU A 20 29.71 -48.59 26.86
N ALA A 21 28.49 -49.15 26.97
CA ALA A 21 27.27 -48.50 27.45
C ALA A 21 26.90 -49.00 28.87
N ALA A 22 26.25 -48.15 29.68
CA ALA A 22 25.55 -48.56 30.90
C ALA A 22 24.29 -47.69 31.10
N PRO A 23 23.14 -48.27 31.52
CA PRO A 23 21.90 -47.52 31.74
C PRO A 23 21.71 -47.18 33.22
N LEU A 24 21.23 -45.98 33.54
CA LEU A 24 20.71 -45.66 34.87
C LEU A 24 19.31 -45.05 34.75
N SER A 25 18.31 -45.85 35.13
CA SER A 25 16.92 -45.42 35.25
C SER A 25 16.73 -44.64 36.55
N PHE A 26 16.41 -43.35 36.44
CA PHE A 26 15.90 -42.56 37.55
C PHE A 26 14.44 -42.19 37.27
N ARG A 27 13.54 -42.74 38.10
CA ARG A 27 12.12 -42.39 38.13
C ARG A 27 11.88 -41.77 39.50
N LEU A 28 11.54 -40.49 39.57
CA LEU A 28 10.82 -39.96 40.73
C LEU A 28 9.79 -38.92 40.28
N LYS A 29 8.57 -39.16 40.75
CA LYS A 29 7.34 -38.39 40.59
C LYS A 29 7.49 -37.01 41.24
N THR A 30 6.83 -35.98 40.70
CA THR A 30 5.71 -35.29 41.38
C THR A 30 5.07 -34.17 40.54
N HIS A 31 3.75 -34.29 40.43
CA HIS A 31 2.72 -33.34 40.03
C HIS A 31 3.07 -31.84 39.97
N LEU A 32 3.08 -31.27 38.76
CA LEU A 32 2.63 -29.89 38.54
C LEU A 32 1.31 -29.94 37.79
N ALA A 33 0.24 -29.50 38.45
CA ALA A 33 -1.05 -29.29 37.82
C ALA A 33 -0.94 -28.14 36.79
N PHE A 34 -0.97 -28.49 35.50
CA PHE A 34 -1.12 -27.54 34.42
C PHE A 34 -2.49 -26.86 34.53
N ARG A 35 -2.51 -25.64 35.05
CA ARG A 35 -3.66 -24.75 34.88
C ARG A 35 -3.70 -24.29 33.42
N PRO A 36 -4.80 -24.48 32.68
CA PRO A 36 -4.90 -23.95 31.33
C PRO A 36 -4.89 -22.42 31.41
N ILE A 37 -3.85 -21.81 30.87
CA ILE A 37 -3.77 -20.36 30.67
C ILE A 37 -4.85 -20.03 29.62
N ARG A 38 -5.90 -19.30 30.02
CA ARG A 38 -6.88 -18.79 29.05
C ARG A 38 -6.14 -17.87 28.06
N PRO A 39 -6.34 -18.03 26.75
CA PRO A 39 -5.78 -17.09 25.78
C PRO A 39 -6.31 -15.68 26.06
N PRO A 40 -5.47 -14.64 25.92
CA PRO A 40 -5.92 -13.26 26.06
C PRO A 40 -7.02 -12.97 25.03
N PRO A 41 -7.97 -12.06 25.33
CA PRO A 41 -8.98 -11.65 24.36
C PRO A 41 -8.30 -11.10 23.10
N PRO A 42 -8.89 -11.31 21.91
CA PRO A 42 -8.33 -10.76 20.68
C PRO A 42 -8.22 -9.23 20.80
N PRO A 43 -7.13 -8.61 20.30
CA PRO A 43 -7.01 -7.16 20.30
C PRO A 43 -8.20 -6.57 19.54
N SER A 44 -8.87 -5.61 20.16
CA SER A 44 -9.89 -4.79 19.51
C SER A 44 -9.30 -4.23 18.21
N ARG A 45 -10.02 -4.44 17.10
CA ARG A 45 -9.68 -3.97 15.75
C ARG A 45 -9.05 -2.57 15.81
N PRO A 46 -7.91 -2.32 15.13
CA PRO A 46 -7.41 -0.96 15.01
C PRO A 46 -8.47 -0.13 14.29
N VAL A 47 -8.85 0.99 14.90
CA VAL A 47 -9.72 1.96 14.28
C VAL A 47 -8.91 2.60 13.16
N SER A 48 -9.12 2.16 11.92
CA SER A 48 -8.55 2.81 10.74
C SER A 48 -9.04 4.26 10.70
N ALA A 49 -8.15 5.20 11.00
CA ALA A 49 -8.42 6.62 10.81
C ALA A 49 -8.33 6.91 9.30
N ALA A 50 -9.48 6.89 8.65
CA ALA A 50 -9.63 7.35 7.28
C ALA A 50 -9.78 8.88 7.30
N ALA A 51 -8.87 9.60 6.65
CA ALA A 51 -8.94 11.05 6.53
C ALA A 51 -8.76 11.46 5.06
N PRO A 52 -9.39 12.54 4.59
CA PRO A 52 -9.07 13.10 3.29
C PRO A 52 -7.59 13.50 3.25
N CYS A 53 -6.91 13.16 2.16
CA CYS A 53 -5.50 13.52 1.97
C CYS A 53 -5.40 15.04 1.75
N GLY A 54 -5.05 15.82 2.79
CA GLY A 54 -4.48 17.17 2.71
C GLY A 54 -5.34 18.32 2.13
N GLY A 55 -5.50 19.38 2.92
CA GLY A 55 -6.10 20.66 2.51
C GLY A 55 -6.49 21.52 3.71
N PHE A 56 -5.52 21.92 4.55
CA PHE A 56 -5.78 22.82 5.68
C PHE A 56 -5.88 24.28 5.21
N GLY A 57 -7.09 24.73 4.90
CA GLY A 57 -7.43 26.16 4.80
C GLY A 57 -7.87 26.71 6.16
N SER A 58 -7.23 27.79 6.62
CA SER A 58 -7.52 28.53 7.86
C SER A 58 -9.01 28.92 7.99
N PRO A 59 -9.61 28.92 9.21
CA PRO A 59 -10.99 29.38 9.39
C PRO A 59 -11.02 30.91 9.47
N GLY A 60 -11.11 31.56 8.31
CA GLY A 60 -11.50 32.96 8.19
C GLY A 60 -13.01 33.10 8.38
N ARG A 61 -13.42 33.45 9.60
CA ARG A 61 -14.80 33.72 10.03
C ARG A 61 -15.43 34.87 9.21
N SER A 62 -16.48 34.58 8.43
CA SER A 62 -17.44 35.60 8.01
C SER A 62 -18.84 34.99 7.84
N ARG A 63 -19.70 35.26 8.83
CA ARG A 63 -21.14 34.96 8.76
C ARG A 63 -21.79 35.89 7.75
N ARG A 64 -22.36 35.34 6.67
CA ARG A 64 -23.56 35.92 6.05
C ARG A 64 -24.53 34.80 5.67
N SER A 65 -25.71 34.92 6.26
CA SER A 65 -26.88 34.10 6.00
C SER A 65 -27.43 34.46 4.63
N PHE A 66 -27.55 33.47 3.73
CA PHE A 66 -28.45 33.54 2.60
C PHE A 66 -29.29 32.25 2.59
N ARG A 67 -30.59 32.45 2.83
CA ARG A 67 -31.64 31.46 2.59
C ARG A 67 -31.83 31.35 1.07
N GLY A 68 -31.56 30.18 0.51
CA GLY A 68 -31.88 29.85 -0.87
C GLY A 68 -31.98 28.33 -0.98
N GLY A 69 -33.20 27.82 -1.16
CA GLY A 69 -33.46 26.39 -1.26
C GLY A 69 -32.81 25.79 -2.50
N VAL A 70 -32.02 24.74 -2.28
CA VAL A 70 -31.64 23.79 -3.32
C VAL A 70 -32.02 22.41 -2.82
N VAL A 71 -32.85 21.73 -3.61
CA VAL A 71 -33.22 20.33 -3.40
C VAL A 71 -31.96 19.50 -3.60
N ALA A 72 -31.32 19.11 -2.51
CA ALA A 72 -30.22 18.17 -2.54
C ALA A 72 -30.80 16.78 -2.82
N THR A 73 -30.72 16.32 -4.07
CA THR A 73 -30.84 14.89 -4.36
C THR A 73 -29.59 14.22 -3.82
N ALA A 74 -29.74 13.57 -2.67
CA ALA A 74 -28.70 12.75 -2.05
C ALA A 74 -28.22 11.68 -3.04
N ALA A 75 -26.93 11.72 -3.38
CA ALA A 75 -26.26 10.65 -4.10
C ALA A 75 -26.24 9.38 -3.21
N PRO A 76 -26.51 8.19 -3.76
CA PRO A 76 -26.63 6.98 -2.97
C PRO A 76 -25.26 6.57 -2.40
N GLY A 77 -25.26 6.27 -1.11
CA GLY A 77 -24.08 5.92 -0.33
C GLY A 77 -23.39 4.63 -0.77
N SER A 78 -22.10 4.60 -0.48
CA SER A 78 -21.22 3.42 -0.33
C SER A 78 -21.72 2.14 -1.00
N VAL A 79 -21.46 2.00 -2.31
CA VAL A 79 -21.71 0.77 -3.07
C VAL A 79 -20.74 -0.33 -2.60
N GLN A 80 -21.08 -0.99 -1.50
CA GLN A 80 -20.49 -2.27 -1.10
C GLN A 80 -21.33 -3.39 -1.70
N LYS A 81 -21.12 -3.65 -2.99
CA LYS A 81 -21.70 -4.82 -3.65
C LYS A 81 -20.60 -5.48 -4.48
N SER A 82 -19.79 -6.28 -3.79
CA SER A 82 -18.62 -6.95 -4.36
C SER A 82 -18.95 -7.78 -5.60
N GLU A 83 -20.14 -8.38 -5.66
CA GLU A 83 -20.61 -9.19 -6.80
C GLU A 83 -20.96 -8.33 -8.01
N GLU A 84 -21.56 -7.15 -7.82
CA GLU A 84 -21.87 -6.23 -8.92
C GLU A 84 -20.60 -5.74 -9.61
N TRP A 85 -19.53 -5.52 -8.85
CA TRP A 85 -18.26 -5.08 -9.40
C TRP A 85 -17.56 -6.15 -10.24
N GLN A 86 -17.76 -7.44 -9.97
CA GLN A 86 -17.22 -8.51 -10.82
C GLN A 86 -17.87 -8.54 -12.21
N ALA A 87 -19.12 -8.07 -12.33
CA ALA A 87 -19.81 -7.99 -13.60
C ALA A 87 -19.44 -6.75 -14.43
N VAL A 88 -19.01 -5.66 -13.76
CA VAL A 88 -18.69 -4.38 -14.41
C VAL A 88 -17.20 -4.21 -14.69
N LEU A 89 -16.33 -4.70 -13.80
CA LEU A 89 -14.88 -4.54 -13.88
C LEU A 89 -14.25 -5.71 -14.62
N SER A 90 -13.13 -5.46 -15.30
CA SER A 90 -12.27 -6.54 -15.77
C SER A 90 -11.69 -7.31 -14.56
N PRO A 91 -11.28 -8.58 -14.73
CA PRO A 91 -10.68 -9.36 -13.64
C PRO A 91 -9.49 -8.65 -12.97
N GLU A 92 -8.68 -7.96 -13.77
CA GLU A 92 -7.51 -7.24 -13.30
C GLU A 92 -7.86 -5.93 -12.57
N GLN A 93 -8.85 -5.20 -13.08
CA GLN A 93 -9.41 -4.05 -12.36
C GLN A 93 -10.01 -4.47 -11.02
N PHE A 94 -10.74 -5.59 -10.97
CA PHE A 94 -11.30 -6.12 -9.74
C PHE A 94 -10.19 -6.50 -8.74
N ARG A 95 -9.15 -7.21 -9.20
CA ARG A 95 -7.97 -7.57 -8.39
C ARG A 95 -7.33 -6.35 -7.72
N ILE A 96 -7.16 -5.27 -8.46
CA ILE A 96 -6.51 -4.07 -7.93
C ILE A 96 -7.49 -3.26 -7.07
N LEU A 97 -8.62 -2.82 -7.62
CA LEU A 97 -9.57 -1.91 -6.96
C LEU A 97 -10.28 -2.52 -5.76
N ARG A 98 -10.53 -3.83 -5.75
CA ARG A 98 -11.32 -4.51 -4.70
C ARG A 98 -10.51 -5.47 -3.83
N GLN A 99 -9.51 -6.15 -4.41
CA GLN A 99 -8.65 -7.07 -3.65
C GLN A 99 -7.33 -6.41 -3.19
N LYS A 100 -7.19 -5.09 -3.37
CA LYS A 100 -5.99 -4.31 -2.99
C LYS A 100 -4.70 -4.86 -3.61
N GLY A 101 -4.80 -5.43 -4.82
CA GLY A 101 -3.65 -5.83 -5.60
C GLY A 101 -2.89 -4.62 -6.15
N THR A 102 -1.65 -4.87 -6.59
CA THR A 102 -0.82 -3.89 -7.31
C THR A 102 -0.52 -4.42 -8.71
N GLU A 103 -0.49 -3.55 -9.71
CA GLU A 103 0.01 -3.88 -11.06
C GLU A 103 1.53 -4.04 -11.03
N TYR A 104 2.10 -4.77 -11.99
CA TYR A 104 3.56 -4.89 -12.08
C TYR A 104 4.20 -3.54 -12.45
N PRO A 105 5.40 -3.23 -11.94
CA PRO A 105 6.09 -1.98 -12.27
C PRO A 105 6.42 -1.92 -13.76
N GLY A 106 6.18 -0.75 -14.36
CA GLY A 106 6.51 -0.45 -15.75
C GLY A 106 5.57 -1.07 -16.79
N THR A 107 4.54 -1.82 -16.38
CA THR A 107 3.54 -2.40 -17.30
C THR A 107 2.30 -1.52 -17.47
N GLY A 108 2.13 -0.52 -16.61
CA GLY A 108 0.95 0.35 -16.60
C GLY A 108 0.91 1.30 -17.80
N GLU A 109 -0.27 1.46 -18.40
CA GLU A 109 -0.52 2.36 -19.54
C GLU A 109 -0.14 3.82 -19.23
N TYR A 110 -0.33 4.25 -17.97
CA TYR A 110 -0.22 5.66 -17.60
C TYR A 110 1.11 6.06 -16.96
N ASP A 111 2.06 5.13 -16.78
CA ASP A 111 3.38 5.41 -16.19
C ASP A 111 4.12 6.50 -16.99
N LYS A 112 4.33 6.25 -18.30
CA LYS A 112 5.04 7.17 -19.22
C LYS A 112 4.12 8.05 -20.07
N PHE A 113 2.85 8.16 -19.67
CA PHE A 113 1.84 8.95 -20.38
C PHE A 113 1.70 10.34 -19.73
N PHE A 114 1.75 11.41 -20.53
CA PHE A 114 1.78 12.80 -20.04
C PHE A 114 0.85 13.76 -20.81
N GLU A 115 -0.24 13.25 -21.38
CA GLU A 115 -1.22 14.08 -22.09
C GLU A 115 -2.06 14.94 -21.13
N GLU A 116 -2.58 16.06 -21.65
CA GLU A 116 -3.42 16.98 -20.87
C GLU A 116 -4.85 16.44 -20.69
N GLY A 117 -5.28 16.31 -19.44
CA GLY A 117 -6.60 15.77 -19.12
C GLY A 117 -6.82 15.44 -17.64
N LEU A 118 -7.84 14.62 -17.41
CA LEU A 118 -8.25 14.14 -16.10
C LEU A 118 -8.09 12.62 -16.02
N TYR A 119 -7.65 12.15 -14.84
CA TYR A 119 -7.63 10.73 -14.52
C TYR A 119 -8.79 10.43 -13.58
N ASN A 120 -9.75 9.66 -14.08
CA ASN A 120 -10.95 9.28 -13.36
C ASN A 120 -10.80 7.87 -12.78
N CYS A 121 -11.56 7.57 -11.73
CA CYS A 121 -11.64 6.22 -11.18
C CYS A 121 -12.19 5.25 -12.22
N ALA A 122 -11.46 4.17 -12.51
CA ALA A 122 -11.90 3.16 -13.46
C ALA A 122 -13.23 2.47 -13.06
N ALA A 123 -13.55 2.41 -11.76
CA ALA A 123 -14.79 1.81 -11.27
C ALA A 123 -16.00 2.77 -11.33
N CYS A 124 -15.91 3.93 -10.70
CA CYS A 124 -17.07 4.82 -10.53
C CYS A 124 -17.04 6.07 -11.42
N GLY A 125 -15.98 6.28 -12.20
CA GLY A 125 -15.85 7.43 -13.09
C GLY A 125 -15.62 8.78 -12.40
N THR A 126 -15.51 8.81 -11.06
CA THR A 126 -15.22 10.06 -10.32
C THR A 126 -13.84 10.59 -10.69
N PRO A 127 -13.67 11.90 -10.96
CA PRO A 127 -12.37 12.47 -11.27
C PRO A 127 -11.46 12.44 -10.03
N LEU A 128 -10.24 11.95 -10.19
CA LEU A 128 -9.29 11.73 -9.08
C LEU A 128 -8.07 12.66 -9.17
N TYR A 129 -7.46 12.77 -10.35
CA TYR A 129 -6.22 13.52 -10.56
C TYR A 129 -6.28 14.38 -11.82
N ARG A 130 -5.50 15.47 -11.83
CA ARG A 130 -5.24 16.29 -13.01
C ARG A 130 -3.90 15.93 -13.62
N SER A 131 -3.77 15.96 -14.94
CA SER A 131 -2.47 15.76 -15.61
C SER A 131 -1.40 16.75 -15.14
N THR A 132 -1.77 17.98 -14.79
CA THR A 132 -0.88 19.02 -14.24
C THR A 132 -0.23 18.63 -12.91
N THR A 133 -0.81 17.66 -12.21
CA THR A 133 -0.28 17.14 -10.94
C THR A 133 0.60 15.91 -11.12
N LYS A 134 0.67 15.36 -12.34
CA LYS A 134 1.49 14.20 -12.68
C LYS A 134 2.95 14.59 -12.84
N PHE A 135 3.86 13.76 -12.35
CA PHE A 135 5.30 13.96 -12.53
C PHE A 135 6.01 12.62 -12.76
N ASN A 136 7.26 12.67 -13.22
CA ASN A 136 8.08 11.47 -13.40
C ASN A 136 8.85 11.15 -12.11
N SER A 137 8.42 10.12 -11.39
CA SER A 137 9.08 9.60 -10.19
C SER A 137 10.08 8.48 -10.48
N SER A 138 10.11 7.95 -11.70
CA SER A 138 10.86 6.73 -12.08
C SER A 138 10.55 5.48 -11.23
N CYS A 139 9.40 5.44 -10.53
CA CYS A 139 9.03 4.29 -9.70
C CYS A 139 8.38 3.13 -10.50
N GLY A 140 8.03 3.35 -11.76
CA GLY A 140 7.35 2.36 -12.62
C GLY A 140 5.82 2.37 -12.51
N TRP A 141 5.26 3.39 -11.87
CA TRP A 141 3.81 3.62 -11.76
C TRP A 141 3.53 5.11 -11.94
N PRO A 142 2.34 5.50 -12.44
CA PRO A 142 1.96 6.90 -12.52
C PRO A 142 2.00 7.56 -11.14
N ALA A 143 2.74 8.66 -11.06
CA ALA A 143 2.94 9.44 -9.85
C ALA A 143 2.29 10.82 -9.95
N PHE A 144 1.57 11.21 -8.90
CA PHE A 144 0.95 12.52 -8.76
C PHE A 144 1.36 13.16 -7.43
N TYR A 145 1.46 14.47 -7.36
CA TYR A 145 1.77 15.16 -6.09
C TYR A 145 0.52 15.64 -5.34
N GLU A 146 -0.64 15.66 -6.00
CA GLU A 146 -1.89 16.14 -5.42
C GLU A 146 -3.08 15.49 -6.13
N GLY A 147 -4.09 15.07 -5.35
CA GLY A 147 -5.39 14.63 -5.86
C GLY A 147 -6.43 15.75 -5.84
N LEU A 148 -7.55 15.56 -6.55
CA LEU A 148 -8.65 16.52 -6.48
C LEU A 148 -9.21 16.60 -5.05
N PRO A 149 -9.59 17.81 -4.58
CA PRO A 149 -10.10 18.00 -3.22
C PRO A 149 -11.29 17.08 -2.91
N GLY A 150 -11.15 16.26 -1.87
CA GLY A 150 -12.21 15.33 -1.42
C GLY A 150 -12.42 14.09 -2.28
N ALA A 151 -11.62 13.87 -3.33
CA ALA A 151 -11.74 12.70 -4.20
C ALA A 151 -11.02 11.45 -3.65
N ILE A 152 -10.05 11.65 -2.76
CA ILE A 152 -9.14 10.61 -2.28
C ILE A 152 -9.12 10.55 -0.76
N THR A 153 -9.31 9.34 -0.23
CA THR A 153 -9.23 9.02 1.19
C THR A 153 -7.91 8.32 1.48
N CYS A 154 -7.14 8.89 2.41
CA CYS A 154 -5.91 8.33 2.94
C CYS A 154 -6.22 7.49 4.19
N THR A 155 -5.75 6.24 4.21
CA THR A 155 -5.87 5.34 5.37
C THR A 155 -4.49 4.81 5.73
N VAL A 156 -4.06 5.05 6.97
CA VAL A 156 -2.80 4.50 7.47
C VAL A 156 -2.99 3.01 7.77
N ASN A 157 -2.29 2.14 7.03
CA ASN A 157 -2.32 0.71 7.29
C ASN A 157 -1.22 0.35 8.29
N LEU A 158 -1.59 0.23 9.56
CA LEU A 158 -0.75 -0.38 10.60
C LEU A 158 -0.83 -1.91 10.47
N SER A 159 -0.10 -2.50 9.52
CA SER A 159 0.02 -3.96 9.46
C SER A 159 0.99 -4.44 10.54
N LEU A 160 0.47 -5.11 11.57
CA LEU A 160 1.27 -5.76 12.62
C LEU A 160 2.23 -6.85 12.09
N TYR A 161 2.05 -7.30 10.84
CA TYR A 161 2.91 -8.28 10.17
C TYR A 161 4.08 -7.62 9.38
N GLN A 162 4.08 -6.30 9.26
CA GLN A 162 5.15 -5.50 8.63
C GLN A 162 6.39 -5.35 9.53
N LEU A 163 6.50 -6.09 10.64
CA LEU A 163 7.72 -6.13 11.46
C LEU A 163 8.78 -7.10 10.90
N ASN A 164 8.40 -7.98 9.95
CA ASN A 164 9.26 -9.10 9.53
C ASN A 164 9.48 -9.21 8.01
N VAL A 165 9.02 -8.23 7.21
CA VAL A 165 9.24 -8.22 5.76
C VAL A 165 10.19 -7.06 5.42
N TRP A 166 11.46 -7.38 5.25
CA TRP A 166 12.55 -6.50 4.78
C TRP A 166 12.38 -6.01 3.32
N SER A 167 11.17 -6.05 2.76
CA SER A 167 10.88 -5.50 1.44
C SER A 167 10.27 -4.11 1.62
N GLN A 168 11.15 -3.11 1.61
CA GLN A 168 10.84 -1.72 1.29
C GLN A 168 9.81 -1.05 2.23
N SER A 169 10.17 -0.94 3.50
CA SER A 169 9.61 0.05 4.41
C SER A 169 10.04 1.44 3.92
N ASP A 170 9.08 2.36 3.81
CA ASP A 170 9.40 3.79 3.71
C ASP A 170 10.21 4.21 4.95
N PRO A 171 10.93 5.36 4.93
CA PRO A 171 11.73 5.80 6.07
C PRO A 171 10.94 5.89 7.39
N ASP A 172 9.61 6.02 7.31
CA ASP A 172 8.68 6.10 8.45
C ASP A 172 8.03 4.76 8.84
N GLY A 173 8.27 3.68 8.09
CA GLY A 173 7.73 2.34 8.34
C GLY A 173 6.22 2.20 8.12
N MET A 174 5.53 3.21 7.56
CA MET A 174 4.07 3.21 7.41
C MET A 174 3.61 3.54 5.99
N ARG A 175 3.03 2.55 5.32
CA ARG A 175 2.34 2.79 4.05
C ARG A 175 0.96 3.40 4.27
N THR A 176 0.74 4.59 3.75
CA THR A 176 -0.59 5.22 3.69
C THR A 176 -1.28 4.81 2.41
N GLU A 177 -2.33 4.01 2.52
CA GLU A 177 -3.15 3.59 1.38
C GLU A 177 -4.05 4.74 0.92
N ILE A 178 -4.14 4.91 -0.40
CA ILE A 178 -5.06 5.85 -1.03
C ILE A 178 -6.21 5.09 -1.70
N THR A 179 -7.43 5.52 -1.41
CA THR A 179 -8.67 4.95 -1.96
C THR A 179 -9.55 6.04 -2.55
N CYS A 180 -10.36 5.68 -3.54
CA CYS A 180 -11.38 6.60 -4.06
C CYS A 180 -12.46 6.83 -2.99
N THR A 181 -12.71 8.08 -2.64
CA THR A 181 -13.70 8.43 -1.60
C THR A 181 -15.13 8.03 -2.00
N ALA A 182 -15.46 8.09 -3.30
CA ALA A 182 -16.81 7.79 -3.79
C ALA A 182 -17.16 6.29 -3.74
N CYS A 183 -16.23 5.41 -4.13
CA CYS A 183 -16.52 3.98 -4.27
C CYS A 183 -15.68 3.06 -3.37
N GLY A 184 -14.72 3.60 -2.62
CA GLY A 184 -13.79 2.85 -1.78
C GLY A 184 -12.79 1.98 -2.55
N GLY A 185 -12.63 2.20 -3.86
CA GLY A 185 -11.68 1.43 -4.68
C GLY A 185 -10.23 1.75 -4.32
N HIS A 186 -9.40 0.71 -4.16
CA HIS A 186 -7.96 0.84 -3.93
C HIS A 186 -7.27 1.47 -5.14
N LEU A 187 -6.49 2.52 -4.91
CA LEU A 187 -5.75 3.22 -5.97
C LEU A 187 -4.25 2.91 -5.90
N GLY A 188 -3.69 2.85 -4.69
CA GLY A 188 -2.27 2.65 -4.45
C GLY A 188 -1.86 3.19 -3.08
N HIS A 189 -0.70 3.85 -3.03
CA HIS A 189 -0.16 4.41 -1.79
C HIS A 189 0.37 5.83 -1.98
N VAL A 190 0.38 6.61 -0.91
CA VAL A 190 1.03 7.91 -0.86
C VAL A 190 2.26 7.84 0.04
N PHE A 191 3.35 8.44 -0.45
CA PHE A 191 4.62 8.60 0.24
C PHE A 191 4.87 10.10 0.42
N LYS A 192 5.48 10.50 1.53
CA LYS A 192 5.70 11.92 1.85
C LYS A 192 7.16 12.15 2.21
N GLY A 193 7.70 13.32 1.89
CA GLY A 193 9.04 13.70 2.35
C GLY A 193 10.18 12.99 1.60
N GLU A 194 9.98 12.65 0.32
CA GLU A 194 10.99 11.97 -0.50
C GLU A 194 11.95 12.96 -1.19
N GLY A 195 11.68 14.26 -1.09
CA GLY A 195 12.52 15.32 -1.67
C GLY A 195 12.30 15.55 -3.16
N PHE A 196 11.09 15.25 -3.67
CA PHE A 196 10.75 15.58 -5.06
C PHE A 196 10.56 17.10 -5.21
N PRO A 197 10.89 17.67 -6.39
CA PRO A 197 10.69 19.10 -6.67
C PRO A 197 9.21 19.40 -6.98
N THR A 198 8.30 18.96 -6.10
CA THR A 198 6.85 19.19 -6.21
C THR A 198 6.38 20.10 -5.07
N PRO A 199 5.27 20.84 -5.23
CA PRO A 199 4.82 21.79 -4.21
C PRO A 199 4.52 21.17 -2.84
N THR A 200 4.09 19.91 -2.81
CA THR A 200 3.65 19.21 -1.61
C THR A 200 4.70 18.23 -1.06
N ASP A 201 5.70 17.85 -1.88
CA ASP A 201 6.62 16.73 -1.61
C ASP A 201 5.90 15.41 -1.25
N ASP A 202 4.66 15.28 -1.75
CA ASP A 202 3.89 14.05 -1.70
C ASP A 202 4.06 13.30 -3.03
N ARG A 203 4.15 11.97 -2.97
CA ARG A 203 4.12 11.07 -4.12
C ARG A 203 2.98 10.08 -3.97
N HIS A 204 1.89 10.36 -4.66
CA HIS A 204 0.79 9.42 -4.86
C HIS A 204 1.20 8.43 -5.95
N CYS A 205 1.59 7.23 -5.55
CA CYS A 205 1.94 6.12 -6.44
C CYS A 205 0.68 5.31 -6.73
N VAL A 206 0.15 5.44 -7.94
CA VAL A 206 -1.18 4.92 -8.31
C VAL A 206 -1.04 3.80 -9.33
N ASN A 207 -1.92 2.80 -9.26
CA ASN A 207 -2.02 1.79 -10.32
C ASN A 207 -2.72 2.39 -11.55
N SER A 208 -2.12 2.27 -12.73
CA SER A 208 -2.69 2.71 -14.01
C SER A 208 -4.05 2.06 -14.26
N ILE A 209 -4.18 0.77 -13.94
CA ILE A 209 -5.43 -0.01 -14.12
C ILE A 209 -6.59 0.52 -13.26
N SER A 210 -6.29 1.25 -12.18
CA SER A 210 -7.31 1.90 -11.33
C SER A 210 -7.81 3.23 -11.90
N LEU A 211 -7.18 3.73 -12.96
CA LEU A 211 -7.45 5.01 -13.59
C LEU A 211 -8.06 4.82 -14.98
N LYS A 212 -8.79 5.84 -15.43
CA LYS A 212 -9.25 5.99 -16.79
C LYS A 212 -9.01 7.43 -17.21
N PHE A 213 -8.21 7.63 -18.25
CA PHE A 213 -7.87 8.96 -18.73
C PHE A 213 -8.98 9.57 -19.61
N VAL A 214 -9.22 10.87 -19.45
CA VAL A 214 -10.14 11.68 -20.26
C VAL A 214 -9.38 12.92 -20.74
N LEU A 215 -9.24 13.06 -22.06
CA LEU A 215 -8.57 14.20 -22.70
C LEU A 215 -9.27 15.53 -22.39
N ALA A 216 -8.51 16.59 -22.10
CA ALA A 216 -9.06 17.91 -21.78
C ALA A 216 -9.99 18.45 -22.89
N ASN A 217 -9.64 18.24 -24.17
CA ASN A 217 -10.42 18.71 -25.33
C ASN A 217 -11.77 18.00 -25.52
N SER A 218 -12.06 16.95 -24.75
CA SER A 218 -13.36 16.26 -24.80
C SER A 218 -14.43 16.89 -23.91
N TYR A 219 -14.07 17.87 -23.06
CA TYR A 219 -15.05 18.68 -22.37
C TYR A 219 -15.51 19.82 -23.29
N PRO A 220 -16.80 19.91 -23.66
CA PRO A 220 -17.29 21.06 -24.39
C PRO A 220 -17.01 22.30 -23.52
N SER A 221 -16.24 23.23 -24.07
CA SER A 221 -16.04 24.57 -23.51
C SER A 221 -17.40 25.15 -23.15
N GLN A 222 -17.65 25.39 -21.87
CA GLN A 222 -18.77 26.23 -21.43
C GLN A 222 -18.49 27.70 -21.74
#